data_AF-A0A897MQJ0-F1
#
_entry.id   AF-A0A897MQJ0-F1
#
_cell.length_a   1.000
_cell.length_b   1.000
_cell.length_c   1.000
_cell.angle_alpha   90.00
_cell.angle_beta   90.00
_cell.angle_gamma   90.00
#
_symmetry.space_group_name_H-M   'P 1'
#
loop_
_entity.id
_entity.type
_entity.pdbx_description
1 polymer ?
#
loop_
_entity_poly.entity_id
_entity_poly.type
_entity_poly.pdbx_seq_one_letter_code
_entity_poly.pdbx_strand_id
1 'polypeptide(L)'
;MTNNTYSDVRSEMRLAFHMSIRSKMILTVGTLLLSTLAAPAVHFRRDYIRQIEGTAIFAESMSMTAGIALLLGNVSSFVVGLYMLKWVRDREKASSLTKAEIRKKLRIEDVFMYFQFFGTLLVLVPLVPLVLGGLFPDIIEPMYNAGITVYNPFELVLLDIRYIALVTGGGFGLLLGVMWWIVK
;
A
#
# COMPACT_ATOMS: atom_id res chain seq x y z
N MET A 1 -0.65 26.93 -24.97
CA MET A 1 0.66 26.27 -25.06
C MET A 1 1.49 26.55 -23.79
N THR A 2 1.05 26.08 -22.64
CA THR A 2 1.60 26.43 -21.30
C THR A 2 2.09 25.21 -20.50
N ASN A 3 2.24 24.05 -21.15
CA ASN A 3 2.56 22.77 -20.50
C ASN A 3 4.07 22.41 -20.44
N ASN A 4 4.98 23.23 -21.00
CA ASN A 4 6.39 22.82 -21.11
C ASN A 4 7.24 23.10 -19.85
N THR A 5 7.03 24.19 -19.11
CA THR A 5 7.96 24.56 -18.02
C THR A 5 8.08 23.49 -16.93
N TYR A 6 6.99 22.78 -16.61
CA TYR A 6 7.01 21.72 -15.60
C TYR A 6 7.73 20.46 -16.08
N SER A 7 7.46 20.02 -17.31
CA SER A 7 8.14 18.86 -17.91
C SER A 7 9.63 19.13 -18.10
N ASP A 8 9.98 20.34 -18.52
CA ASP A 8 11.36 20.75 -18.78
C ASP A 8 12.16 20.72 -17.48
N VAL A 9 11.67 21.40 -16.43
CA VAL A 9 12.32 21.41 -15.11
C VAL A 9 12.42 19.99 -14.53
N ARG A 10 11.40 19.15 -14.73
CA ARG A 10 11.45 17.76 -14.29
C ARG A 10 12.52 16.95 -15.03
N SER A 11 12.69 17.15 -16.33
CA SER A 11 13.71 16.46 -17.13
C SER A 11 15.14 16.87 -16.76
N GLU A 12 15.33 18.12 -16.32
CA GLU A 12 16.61 18.63 -15.80
C GLU A 12 16.95 18.03 -14.41
N MET A 13 15.94 17.65 -13.64
CA MET A 13 16.13 17.15 -12.28
C MET A 13 16.43 15.65 -12.25
N ARG A 14 17.53 15.29 -11.59
CA ARG A 14 17.85 13.89 -11.25
C ARG A 14 17.03 13.40 -10.05
N LEU A 15 15.71 13.31 -10.21
CA LEU A 15 14.82 12.72 -9.20
C LEU A 15 15.12 11.22 -9.03
N ALA A 16 14.86 10.66 -7.86
CA ALA A 16 14.96 9.21 -7.66
C ALA A 16 13.81 8.48 -8.37
N PHE A 17 12.60 9.05 -8.32
CA PHE A 17 11.40 8.47 -8.92
C PHE A 17 10.93 9.27 -10.13
N HIS A 18 11.43 8.88 -11.32
CA HIS A 18 11.08 9.49 -12.62
C HIS A 18 9.68 9.11 -13.13
N MET A 19 8.70 9.00 -12.24
CA MET A 19 7.32 8.62 -12.57
C MET A 19 6.41 9.84 -12.73
N SER A 20 5.44 9.75 -13.65
CA SER A 20 4.38 10.76 -13.74
C SER A 20 3.50 10.75 -12.48
N ILE A 21 2.87 11.87 -12.13
CA ILE A 21 1.95 11.92 -10.97
C ILE A 21 0.81 10.90 -11.12
N ARG A 22 0.34 10.68 -12.36
CA ARG A 22 -0.65 9.65 -12.68
C ARG A 22 -0.12 8.25 -12.37
N SER A 23 1.11 7.93 -12.78
CA SER A 23 1.73 6.63 -12.48
C SER A 23 1.92 6.43 -10.98
N LYS A 24 2.28 7.49 -10.25
CA LYS A 24 2.40 7.47 -8.77
C LYS A 24 1.04 7.21 -8.11
N MET A 25 -0.03 7.87 -8.57
CA MET A 25 -1.39 7.63 -8.10
C MET A 25 -1.87 6.20 -8.39
N ILE A 26 -1.60 5.66 -9.60
CA ILE A 26 -1.92 4.27 -9.94
C ILE A 26 -1.20 3.31 -9.01
N LEU A 27 0.09 3.55 -8.73
CA LEU A 27 0.84 2.74 -7.77
C LEU A 27 0.19 2.79 -6.39
N THR A 28 -0.13 3.97 -5.88
CA THR A 28 -0.75 4.13 -4.55
C THR A 28 -2.11 3.44 -4.46
N VAL A 29 -3.02 3.71 -5.39
CA VAL A 29 -4.35 3.07 -5.42
C VAL A 29 -4.22 1.56 -5.64
N GLY A 30 -3.32 1.15 -6.54
CA GLY A 30 -3.04 -0.25 -6.84
C GLY A 30 -2.53 -1.00 -5.61
N THR A 31 -1.59 -0.43 -4.86
CA THR A 31 -1.09 -1.02 -3.60
C THR A 31 -2.22 -1.23 -2.59
N LEU A 32 -3.07 -0.22 -2.38
CA LEU A 32 -4.21 -0.31 -1.46
C LEU A 32 -5.19 -1.41 -1.90
N LEU A 33 -5.58 -1.42 -3.17
CA LEU A 33 -6.51 -2.42 -3.70
C LEU A 33 -5.90 -3.83 -3.69
N LEU A 34 -4.61 -3.99 -4.00
CA LEU A 34 -3.93 -5.29 -3.94
C LEU A 34 -3.92 -5.87 -2.53
N SER A 35 -3.79 -5.02 -1.49
CA SER A 35 -3.83 -5.48 -0.10
C SER A 35 -5.16 -6.18 0.26
N THR A 36 -6.24 -5.94 -0.48
CA THR A 36 -7.53 -6.64 -0.29
C THR A 36 -7.42 -8.14 -0.49
N LEU A 37 -6.45 -8.61 -1.29
CA LEU A 37 -6.22 -10.03 -1.55
C LEU A 37 -5.80 -10.80 -0.30
N ALA A 38 -5.33 -10.11 0.76
CA ALA A 38 -5.06 -10.75 2.04
C ALA A 38 -6.33 -11.34 2.69
N ALA A 39 -7.50 -10.70 2.52
CA ALA A 39 -8.75 -11.19 3.08
C ALA A 39 -9.16 -12.57 2.53
N PRO A 40 -9.31 -12.78 1.20
CA PRO A 40 -9.63 -14.09 0.65
C PRO A 40 -8.51 -15.11 0.88
N ALA A 41 -7.23 -14.70 0.81
CA ALA A 41 -6.10 -15.60 1.04
C ALA A 41 -6.13 -16.25 2.44
N VAL A 42 -6.46 -15.45 3.46
CA VAL A 42 -6.61 -15.94 4.83
C VAL A 42 -7.94 -16.66 5.03
N HIS A 43 -9.02 -16.19 4.40
CA HIS A 43 -10.35 -16.80 4.55
C HIS A 43 -10.39 -18.24 4.05
N PHE A 44 -9.84 -18.53 2.86
CA PHE A 44 -9.88 -19.87 2.26
C PHE A 44 -9.09 -20.92 3.05
N ARG A 45 -8.13 -20.50 3.88
CA ARG A 45 -7.24 -21.40 4.63
C ARG A 45 -7.46 -21.34 6.14
N ARG A 46 -8.54 -20.71 6.60
CA ARG A 46 -8.87 -20.56 8.02
C ARG A 46 -8.77 -21.87 8.81
N ASP A 47 -9.32 -22.95 8.29
CA ASP A 47 -9.37 -24.23 9.00
C ASP A 47 -7.99 -24.91 9.07
N TYR A 48 -7.18 -24.76 8.02
CA TYR A 48 -5.81 -25.27 8.00
C TYR A 48 -4.88 -24.47 8.92
N ILE A 49 -4.99 -23.14 8.90
CA ILE A 49 -4.26 -22.26 9.84
C ILE A 49 -4.60 -22.62 11.29
N ARG A 50 -5.88 -22.90 11.58
CA ARG A 50 -6.33 -23.36 12.91
C ARG A 50 -5.73 -24.70 13.33
N GLN A 51 -5.50 -25.62 12.39
CA GLN A 51 -4.88 -26.91 12.68
C GLN A 51 -3.39 -26.75 13.03
N ILE A 52 -2.69 -25.80 12.40
CA ILE A 52 -1.26 -25.55 12.64
C ILE A 52 -1.03 -24.73 13.91
N GLU A 53 -1.78 -23.64 14.09
CA GLU A 53 -1.57 -22.68 15.18
C GLU A 53 -2.24 -23.12 16.51
N GLY A 54 -3.05 -24.18 16.46
CA GLY A 54 -3.78 -24.73 17.60
C GLY A 54 -5.02 -23.92 17.99
N THR A 55 -5.90 -24.52 18.80
CA THR A 55 -7.14 -23.91 19.32
C THR A 55 -6.88 -22.97 20.50
N ALA A 56 -5.81 -22.18 20.46
CA ALA A 56 -5.60 -21.16 21.47
C ALA A 56 -6.76 -20.15 21.42
N ILE A 57 -7.15 -19.63 22.58
CA ILE A 57 -8.37 -18.87 22.89
C ILE A 57 -8.62 -17.64 21.96
N PHE A 58 -7.63 -17.28 21.13
CA PHE A 58 -7.64 -16.18 20.16
C PHE A 58 -7.80 -16.61 18.68
N ALA A 59 -8.10 -17.88 18.40
CA ALA A 59 -8.25 -18.45 17.04
C ALA A 59 -9.38 -17.85 16.18
N GLU A 60 -10.18 -16.92 16.72
CA GLU A 60 -11.17 -16.15 15.97
C GLU A 60 -10.62 -14.82 15.46
N SER A 61 -9.74 -14.17 16.22
CA SER A 61 -9.00 -13.00 15.76
C SER A 61 -7.73 -13.49 15.08
N MET A 62 -7.76 -13.60 13.76
CA MET A 62 -6.56 -13.77 12.94
C MET A 62 -5.76 -12.44 12.90
N SER A 63 -5.40 -11.96 14.09
CA SER A 63 -4.46 -10.85 14.27
C SER A 63 -3.09 -11.39 13.99
N MET A 64 -2.58 -11.11 12.79
CA MET A 64 -1.31 -11.64 12.32
C MET A 64 -0.29 -10.52 12.29
N THR A 65 0.98 -10.80 12.56
CA THR A 65 2.08 -9.84 12.33
C THR A 65 2.02 -9.26 10.91
N ALA A 66 1.63 -10.08 9.94
CA ALA A 66 1.35 -9.67 8.56
C ALA A 66 0.23 -8.61 8.46
N GLY A 67 -0.82 -8.72 9.28
CA GLY A 67 -1.92 -7.76 9.34
C GLY A 67 -1.48 -6.36 9.79
N ILE A 68 -0.55 -6.27 10.75
CA ILE A 68 -0.01 -4.97 11.19
C ILE A 68 0.88 -4.33 10.13
N ALA A 69 1.74 -5.13 9.48
CA ALA A 69 2.53 -4.64 8.35
C ALA A 69 1.62 -4.11 7.23
N LEU A 70 0.57 -4.86 6.87
CA LEU A 70 -0.45 -4.43 5.91
C LEU A 70 -1.14 -3.13 6.36
N LEU A 71 -1.55 -3.02 7.62
CA LEU A 71 -2.20 -1.83 8.16
C LEU A 71 -1.30 -0.60 8.04
N LEU A 72 -0.04 -0.69 8.48
CA LEU A 72 0.92 0.41 8.39
C LEU A 72 1.20 0.79 6.94
N GLY A 73 1.36 -0.20 6.06
CA GLY A 73 1.54 0.01 4.62
C GLY A 73 0.35 0.70 3.97
N ASN A 74 -0.88 0.28 4.32
CA ASN A 74 -2.12 0.86 3.82
C ASN A 74 -2.32 2.30 4.31
N VAL A 75 -2.15 2.56 5.61
CA VAL A 75 -2.27 3.92 6.16
C VAL A 75 -1.22 4.85 5.55
N SER A 76 0.03 4.41 5.46
CA SER A 76 1.10 5.19 4.83
C SER A 76 0.77 5.51 3.37
N SER A 77 0.39 4.50 2.59
CA SER A 77 0.03 4.68 1.17
C SER A 77 -1.16 5.62 1.00
N PHE A 78 -2.20 5.48 1.84
CA PHE A 78 -3.38 6.34 1.78
C PHE A 78 -3.03 7.80 2.08
N VAL A 79 -2.26 8.07 3.14
CA VAL A 79 -1.81 9.43 3.49
C VAL A 79 -1.00 10.04 2.35
N VAL A 80 -0.04 9.30 1.78
CA VAL A 80 0.74 9.78 0.64
C VAL A 80 -0.17 10.05 -0.58
N GLY A 81 -1.15 9.20 -0.83
CA GLY A 81 -2.17 9.40 -1.86
C GLY A 81 -2.95 10.70 -1.70
N LEU A 82 -3.37 11.05 -0.48
CA LEU A 82 -4.04 12.33 -0.20
C LEU A 82 -3.15 13.54 -0.52
N TYR A 83 -1.85 13.46 -0.21
CA TYR A 83 -0.89 14.51 -0.60
C TYR A 83 -0.71 14.60 -2.11
N MET A 84 -0.69 13.46 -2.81
CA MET A 84 -0.61 13.44 -4.27
C MET A 84 -1.86 14.06 -4.91
N LEU A 85 -3.06 13.81 -4.38
CA LEU A 85 -4.28 14.48 -4.85
C LEU A 85 -4.19 16.00 -4.74
N LYS A 86 -3.65 16.51 -3.63
CA LYS A 86 -3.38 17.93 -3.46
C LYS A 86 -2.43 18.43 -4.57
N TRP A 87 -1.38 17.70 -4.91
CA TRP A 87 -0.47 18.11 -5.98
C TRP A 87 -1.08 18.04 -7.38
N VAL A 88 -1.95 17.06 -7.66
CA VAL A 88 -2.71 17.01 -8.92
C VAL A 88 -3.50 18.31 -9.08
N ARG A 89 -4.28 18.69 -8.04
CA ARG A 89 -5.07 19.92 -8.04
C ARG A 89 -4.21 21.19 -8.14
N ASP A 90 -3.09 21.23 -7.41
CA ASP A 90 -2.20 22.40 -7.41
C ASP A 90 -1.45 22.56 -8.75
N ARG A 91 -1.27 21.47 -9.52
CA ARG A 91 -0.63 21.50 -10.85
C ARG A 91 -1.53 22.10 -11.92
N GLU A 92 -2.85 21.94 -11.83
CA GLU A 92 -3.77 22.61 -12.75
C GLU A 92 -3.71 24.13 -12.64
N LYS A 93 -3.32 24.64 -11.46
CA LYS A 93 -3.12 26.07 -11.18
C LYS A 93 -1.66 26.51 -11.36
N ALA A 94 -0.79 25.69 -11.94
CA ALA A 94 0.65 25.91 -11.96
C ALA A 94 1.16 26.92 -13.00
N SER A 95 0.30 27.56 -13.78
CA SER A 95 0.71 28.54 -14.81
C SER A 95 1.46 29.75 -14.24
N SER A 96 1.42 29.98 -12.92
CA SER A 96 2.09 31.08 -12.23
C SER A 96 3.38 30.69 -11.49
N LEU A 97 3.77 29.40 -11.48
CA LEU A 97 4.91 28.94 -10.66
C LEU A 97 6.24 29.20 -11.36
N THR A 98 7.19 29.72 -10.59
CA THR A 98 8.58 29.89 -11.02
C THR A 98 9.30 28.54 -11.11
N LYS A 99 10.38 28.47 -11.90
CA LYS A 99 11.22 27.25 -11.99
C LYS A 99 11.74 26.79 -10.61
N ALA A 100 12.10 27.73 -9.73
CA ALA A 100 12.58 27.42 -8.39
C ALA A 100 11.50 26.75 -7.52
N GLU A 101 10.26 27.24 -7.59
CA GLU A 101 9.12 26.65 -6.89
C GLU A 101 8.78 25.26 -7.42
N ILE A 102 8.82 25.08 -8.74
CA ILE A 102 8.62 23.77 -9.38
C ILE A 102 9.66 22.78 -8.88
N ARG A 103 10.96 23.16 -8.84
CA ARG A 103 12.03 22.31 -8.30
C ARG A 103 11.79 21.93 -6.84
N LYS A 104 11.36 22.88 -6.00
CA LYS A 104 11.04 22.62 -4.60
C LYS A 104 9.89 21.61 -4.46
N LYS A 105 8.81 21.79 -5.23
CA LYS A 105 7.66 20.88 -5.24
C LYS A 105 8.06 19.46 -5.69
N LEU A 106 8.87 19.35 -6.74
CA LEU A 106 9.36 18.06 -7.24
C LEU A 106 10.23 17.32 -6.22
N ARG A 107 11.08 18.03 -5.46
CA ARG A 107 11.86 17.40 -4.37
C ARG A 107 10.98 16.87 -3.25
N ILE A 108 9.95 17.64 -2.85
CA ILE A 108 9.00 17.19 -1.83
C ILE A 108 8.27 15.93 -2.34
N GLU A 109 7.80 15.94 -3.58
CA GLU A 109 7.17 14.77 -4.19
C GLU A 109 8.08 13.53 -4.18
N ASP A 110 9.37 13.70 -4.45
CA ASP A 110 10.36 12.61 -4.41
C ASP A 110 10.54 12.05 -2.99
N VAL A 111 10.57 12.91 -1.97
CA VAL A 111 10.61 12.49 -0.55
C VAL A 111 9.38 11.66 -0.18
N PHE A 112 8.18 12.10 -0.56
CA PHE A 112 6.95 11.35 -0.31
C PHE A 112 6.90 10.02 -1.07
N MET A 113 7.57 9.92 -2.23
CA MET A 113 7.67 8.67 -2.96
C MET A 113 8.48 7.61 -2.20
N TYR A 114 9.45 7.98 -1.36
CA TYR A 114 10.09 7.02 -0.46
C TYR A 114 9.09 6.43 0.54
N PHE A 115 8.23 7.25 1.13
CA PHE A 115 7.16 6.77 2.02
C PHE A 115 6.17 5.86 1.30
N GLN A 116 5.80 6.19 0.05
CA GLN A 116 4.96 5.31 -0.78
C GLN A 116 5.65 3.99 -1.08
N PHE A 117 6.96 4.02 -1.39
CA PHE A 117 7.74 2.84 -1.68
C PHE A 117 7.80 1.91 -0.47
N PHE A 118 8.15 2.43 0.72
CA PHE A 118 8.12 1.65 1.96
C PHE A 118 6.71 1.17 2.32
N GLY A 119 5.69 2.00 2.14
CA GLY A 119 4.30 1.59 2.33
C GLY A 119 3.90 0.43 1.41
N THR A 120 4.38 0.47 0.16
CA THR A 120 4.16 -0.61 -0.82
C THR A 120 4.90 -1.88 -0.43
N LEU A 121 6.14 -1.79 0.06
CA LEU A 121 6.87 -2.95 0.57
C LEU A 121 6.19 -3.55 1.80
N LEU A 122 5.73 -2.73 2.74
CA LEU A 122 4.98 -3.17 3.92
C LEU A 122 3.68 -3.89 3.56
N VAL A 123 3.09 -3.60 2.40
CA VAL A 123 1.96 -4.36 1.87
C VAL A 123 2.41 -5.62 1.15
N LEU A 124 3.31 -5.50 0.17
CA LEU A 124 3.64 -6.62 -0.74
C LEU A 124 4.43 -7.72 -0.05
N VAL A 125 5.37 -7.39 0.84
CA VAL A 125 6.21 -8.37 1.53
C VAL A 125 5.39 -9.38 2.35
N PRO A 126 4.41 -8.99 3.18
CA PRO A 126 3.52 -9.95 3.82
C PRO A 126 2.43 -10.50 2.89
N LEU A 127 1.98 -9.73 1.90
CA LEU A 127 0.89 -10.16 1.00
C LEU A 127 1.30 -11.35 0.13
N VAL A 128 2.51 -11.34 -0.44
CA VAL A 128 3.01 -12.43 -1.30
C VAL A 128 2.95 -13.79 -0.59
N PRO A 129 3.58 -13.99 0.58
CA PRO A 129 3.51 -15.24 1.32
C PRO A 129 2.08 -15.61 1.74
N LEU A 130 1.24 -14.63 2.12
CA LEU A 130 -0.17 -14.90 2.44
C LEU A 130 -0.94 -15.47 1.22
N VAL A 131 -0.78 -14.83 0.06
CA VAL A 131 -1.42 -15.27 -1.18
C VAL A 131 -0.88 -16.63 -1.64
N LEU A 132 0.44 -16.83 -1.58
CA LEU A 132 1.06 -18.10 -1.94
C LEU A 132 0.58 -19.23 -1.02
N GLY A 133 0.56 -19.04 0.30
CA GLY A 133 0.01 -20.02 1.25
C GLY A 133 -1.50 -20.24 1.06
N GLY A 134 -2.23 -19.20 0.65
CA GLY A 134 -3.64 -19.29 0.25
C GLY A 134 -3.84 -20.22 -0.95
N LEU A 135 -3.00 -20.07 -1.99
CA LEU A 135 -3.10 -20.82 -3.24
C LEU A 135 -2.53 -22.24 -3.14
N PHE A 136 -1.38 -22.40 -2.48
CA PHE A 136 -0.61 -23.64 -2.40
C PHE A 136 -0.39 -24.02 -0.92
N PRO A 137 -1.27 -24.82 -0.29
CA PRO A 137 -1.18 -25.09 1.15
C PRO A 137 0.10 -25.85 1.54
N ASP A 138 0.60 -26.72 0.64
CA ASP A 138 1.79 -27.55 0.90
C ASP A 138 3.08 -26.73 1.07
N ILE A 139 3.07 -25.43 0.75
CA ILE A 139 4.24 -24.55 0.94
C ILE A 139 4.29 -23.92 2.32
N ILE A 140 3.20 -23.96 3.09
CA ILE A 140 3.08 -23.25 4.39
C ILE A 140 4.12 -23.80 5.37
N GLU A 141 4.23 -25.13 5.49
CA GLU A 141 5.20 -25.77 6.37
C GLU A 141 6.67 -25.48 5.93
N PRO A 142 7.06 -25.61 4.65
CA PRO A 142 8.35 -25.13 4.16
C PRO A 142 8.64 -23.65 4.45
N MET A 143 7.64 -22.77 4.34
CA MET A 143 7.79 -21.34 4.66
C MET A 143 8.09 -21.14 6.15
N TYR A 144 7.38 -21.86 7.03
CA TYR A 144 7.60 -21.82 8.47
C TYR A 144 9.00 -22.34 8.83
N ASN A 145 9.43 -23.43 8.20
CA ASN A 145 10.77 -23.99 8.36
C ASN A 145 11.87 -23.02 7.89
N ALA A 146 11.58 -22.15 6.92
CA ALA A 146 12.46 -21.07 6.47
C ALA A 146 12.41 -19.81 7.36
N GLY A 147 11.62 -19.81 8.44
CA GLY A 147 11.44 -18.68 9.34
C GLY A 147 10.45 -17.61 8.86
N ILE A 148 9.65 -17.90 7.82
CA ILE A 148 8.62 -16.98 7.30
C ILE A 148 7.31 -17.27 8.03
N THR A 149 7.07 -16.54 9.12
CA THR A 149 5.90 -16.72 9.99
C THR A 149 4.84 -15.64 9.73
N VAL A 150 3.99 -15.87 8.73
CA VAL A 150 2.93 -14.92 8.34
C VAL A 150 1.63 -15.06 9.13
N TYR A 151 1.34 -16.24 9.70
CA TYR A 151 0.10 -16.48 10.43
C TYR A 151 0.26 -16.37 11.96
N ASN A 152 1.47 -16.05 12.45
CA ASN A 152 1.73 -15.90 13.88
C ASN A 152 0.83 -14.83 14.51
N PRO A 153 0.11 -15.17 15.59
CA PRO A 153 -0.77 -14.25 16.26
C PRO A 153 0.00 -13.07 16.85
N PHE A 154 -0.55 -11.85 16.72
CA PHE A 154 -0.02 -10.67 17.38
C PHE A 154 -0.83 -10.37 18.64
N GLU A 155 -0.26 -10.69 19.79
CA GLU A 155 -0.96 -10.72 21.08
C GLU A 155 -1.38 -9.33 21.61
N LEU A 156 -0.72 -8.25 21.17
CA LEU A 156 -0.95 -6.91 21.71
C LEU A 156 -2.21 -6.22 21.15
N VAL A 157 -2.69 -6.62 19.97
CA VAL A 157 -3.83 -5.97 19.30
C VAL A 157 -4.71 -7.03 18.62
N LEU A 158 -5.98 -7.11 19.01
CA LEU A 158 -6.96 -8.03 18.40
C LEU A 158 -7.61 -7.39 17.16
N LEU A 159 -6.85 -7.27 16.06
CA LEU A 159 -7.40 -6.81 14.78
C LEU A 159 -7.40 -7.96 13.77
N ASP A 160 -8.58 -8.35 13.30
CA ASP A 160 -8.70 -9.36 12.25
C ASP A 160 -8.13 -8.81 10.93
N ILE A 161 -7.18 -9.54 10.34
CA ILE A 161 -6.55 -9.20 9.07
C ILE A 161 -7.57 -8.99 7.93
N ARG A 162 -8.73 -9.66 7.98
CA ARG A 162 -9.80 -9.48 6.99
C ARG A 162 -10.39 -8.08 7.06
N TYR A 163 -10.63 -7.55 8.27
CA TYR A 163 -11.11 -6.18 8.44
C TYR A 163 -10.05 -5.17 8.01
N ILE A 164 -8.76 -5.42 8.33
CA ILE A 164 -7.67 -4.57 7.87
C ILE A 164 -7.66 -4.52 6.33
N ALA A 165 -7.65 -5.67 5.67
CA ALA A 165 -7.57 -5.77 4.22
C ALA A 165 -8.81 -5.16 3.52
N LEU A 166 -10.02 -5.40 4.03
CA LEU A 166 -11.24 -4.86 3.44
C LEU A 166 -11.40 -3.36 3.69
N VAL A 167 -11.21 -2.90 4.92
CA VAL A 167 -11.46 -1.49 5.31
C VAL A 167 -10.31 -0.60 4.86
N THR A 168 -9.08 -0.93 5.26
CA THR A 168 -7.91 -0.08 4.98
C THR A 168 -7.28 -0.35 3.63
N GLY A 169 -7.47 -1.55 3.06
CA GLY A 169 -7.09 -1.82 1.68
C GLY A 169 -8.16 -1.38 0.70
N GLY A 170 -9.29 -2.09 0.73
CA GLY A 170 -10.39 -1.89 -0.20
C GLY A 170 -11.07 -0.54 -0.01
N GLY A 171 -11.47 -0.21 1.21
CA GLY A 171 -12.13 1.05 1.54
C GLY A 171 -11.27 2.27 1.20
N PHE A 172 -10.02 2.32 1.67
CA PHE A 172 -9.12 3.44 1.34
C PHE A 172 -8.75 3.48 -0.14
N GLY A 173 -8.51 2.33 -0.77
CA GLY A 173 -8.19 2.26 -2.20
C GLY A 173 -9.34 2.78 -3.08
N LEU A 174 -10.57 2.35 -2.79
CA LEU A 174 -11.76 2.84 -3.49
C LEU A 174 -12.01 4.32 -3.22
N LEU A 175 -11.95 4.75 -1.95
CA LEU A 175 -12.12 6.16 -1.59
C LEU A 175 -11.11 7.04 -2.31
N LEU A 176 -9.82 6.68 -2.26
CA LEU A 176 -8.76 7.42 -2.93
C LEU A 176 -8.92 7.40 -4.46
N GLY A 177 -9.32 6.25 -5.03
CA GLY A 177 -9.60 6.12 -6.46
C GLY A 177 -10.75 7.01 -6.92
N VAL A 178 -11.85 7.06 -6.16
CA VAL A 178 -13.00 7.94 -6.43
C VAL A 178 -12.61 9.41 -6.30
N MET A 179 -11.91 9.79 -5.23
CA MET A 179 -11.41 11.16 -5.07
C MET A 179 -10.49 11.56 -6.21
N TRP A 180 -9.62 10.65 -6.66
CA TRP A 180 -8.75 10.89 -7.80
C TRP A 180 -9.54 11.07 -9.10
N TRP A 181 -10.58 10.26 -9.32
CA TRP A 181 -11.45 10.38 -10.49
C TRP A 181 -12.17 11.73 -10.53
N ILE A 182 -12.60 12.26 -9.38
CA ILE A 182 -13.28 13.56 -9.28
C ILE A 182 -12.34 14.74 -9.53
N VAL A 183 -11.07 14.62 -9.14
CA VAL A 183 -10.06 15.69 -9.28
C VAL A 183 -9.40 15.71 -10.66
N LYS A 184 -9.55 14.64 -11.45
CA LYS A 184 -8.99 14.50 -12.80
C LYS A 184 -9.92 15.14 -13.84
#